data_AF-A0AA97LK65-F1
#
_entry.id   AF-A0AA97LK65-F1
#
_cell.length_a   1.000
_cell.length_b   1.000
_cell.length_c   1.000
_cell.angle_alpha   90.00
_cell.angle_beta   90.00
_cell.angle_gamma   90.00
#
_symmetry.space_group_name_H-M   'P 1'
#
loop_
_entity.id
_entity.type
_entity.pdbx_description
1 polymer ?
#
loop_
_entity_poly.entity_id
_entity_poly.type
_entity_poly.pdbx_seq_one_letter_code
_entity_poly.pdbx_strand_id
1 'polypeptide(L)'
;MLRYSSGLTLTTTSPRRPDEGEPARRRANVCRLRLTLPPEEGSLSQEGKNKTERTKKHLYHVPNGLSRGNFSHGVVYGVVHRSDNNHNKEMVVYGWSTHQLKEEMKYIRDVRLTLERARKKMYGEYDEMKRKIQELTNELTVSSTQKESLENHIQVHSAALDSFSEMNSSLTSASIELQKTLVDVTLENTVIRDQIKNLKQTHEQSMERLKEKQKLLETARIENELLKLKVECSQEANAEVMREMTRKLYSQYEEKLQEEEQTHKLEKETLIAETNRLLKAIEDANRRMRLTETSLQEKDQKIGELDQFIQRMEEERHQLQKQLLEHELQLHGANLHSQAGRQRSHHLEEVTASLRERIRHLDDMVLCQQKKVKRMVEEVMGHELFSTFSLRFIGR
;
A
#
# COMPACT_ATOMS: atom_id res chain seq x y z
N MET A 1 -38.88 26.77 -50.50
CA MET A 1 -38.88 26.42 -51.93
C MET A 1 -39.75 25.18 -52.12
N LEU A 2 -40.53 25.14 -53.21
CA LEU A 2 -41.33 24.02 -53.78
C LEU A 2 -42.56 23.60 -52.93
N ARG A 3 -43.82 24.01 -53.14
CA ARG A 3 -44.79 24.12 -54.27
C ARG A 3 -45.48 22.81 -54.74
N TYR A 4 -46.83 22.94 -54.83
CA TYR A 4 -47.89 22.17 -55.53
C TYR A 4 -48.37 20.84 -54.89
N SER A 5 -49.67 20.46 -54.87
CA SER A 5 -50.91 20.86 -55.59
C SER A 5 -52.13 20.21 -54.88
N SER A 6 -53.22 20.93 -54.55
CA SER A 6 -54.50 21.11 -55.29
C SER A 6 -55.45 19.90 -55.37
N GLY A 7 -56.69 20.06 -54.88
CA GLY A 7 -57.84 19.18 -55.13
C GLY A 7 -59.10 19.57 -54.35
N LEU A 8 -60.01 20.31 -55.00
CA LEU A 8 -61.28 20.85 -54.52
C LEU A 8 -62.44 20.06 -55.17
N THR A 9 -63.54 19.75 -54.47
CA THR A 9 -64.86 19.55 -55.11
C THR A 9 -66.01 19.63 -54.11
N LEU A 10 -66.86 20.65 -54.31
CA LEU A 10 -68.19 20.86 -53.78
C LEU A 10 -69.19 20.54 -54.91
N THR A 11 -70.27 19.82 -54.64
CA THR A 11 -71.43 19.78 -55.56
C THR A 11 -72.75 19.82 -54.78
N THR A 12 -73.57 20.80 -55.13
CA THR A 12 -74.98 20.98 -54.76
C THR A 12 -75.72 21.42 -56.03
N THR A 13 -76.78 20.72 -56.45
CA THR A 13 -77.69 21.21 -57.50
C THR A 13 -79.07 20.52 -57.47
N SER A 14 -80.07 21.32 -57.07
CA SER A 14 -81.39 21.64 -57.67
C SER A 14 -82.45 20.57 -58.09
N PRO A 15 -83.75 20.84 -57.84
CA PRO A 15 -84.89 20.25 -58.56
C PRO A 15 -85.63 21.24 -59.49
N ARG A 16 -86.41 20.66 -60.41
CA ARG A 16 -86.98 21.21 -61.67
C ARG A 16 -88.48 21.53 -61.55
N ARG A 17 -88.98 22.55 -62.26
CA ARG A 17 -90.40 22.79 -62.63
C ARG A 17 -90.57 22.76 -64.16
N PRO A 18 -91.80 22.60 -64.67
CA PRO A 18 -92.26 23.29 -65.88
C PRO A 18 -93.56 24.10 -65.68
N ASP A 19 -93.82 25.00 -66.62
CA ASP A 19 -94.82 26.08 -66.64
C ASP A 19 -95.68 26.00 -67.94
N GLU A 20 -96.74 26.83 -68.02
CA GLU A 20 -97.64 27.23 -69.17
C GLU A 20 -99.13 27.18 -68.73
N GLY A 21 -100.09 28.10 -68.97
CA GLY A 21 -100.25 29.38 -69.68
C GLY A 21 -101.78 29.60 -69.97
N GLU A 22 -102.35 30.79 -69.72
CA GLU A 22 -103.79 31.23 -69.81
C GLU A 22 -104.35 31.41 -71.28
N PRO A 23 -105.54 32.03 -71.66
CA PRO A 23 -106.59 32.83 -70.93
C PRO A 23 -108.10 32.85 -71.40
N ALA A 24 -108.94 33.50 -70.57
CA ALA A 24 -110.04 34.49 -70.82
C ALA A 24 -111.48 34.19 -71.38
N ARG A 25 -112.46 34.72 -70.59
CA ARG A 25 -113.76 35.41 -70.88
C ARG A 25 -115.06 34.63 -71.16
N ARG A 26 -116.09 34.88 -70.33
CA ARG A 26 -117.30 35.71 -70.65
C ARG A 26 -118.20 35.96 -69.42
N ARG A 27 -118.73 37.19 -69.34
CA ARG A 27 -119.70 37.70 -68.33
C ARG A 27 -121.13 37.30 -68.68
N ALA A 28 -121.98 37.13 -67.66
CA ALA A 28 -123.40 37.48 -67.70
C ALA A 28 -123.89 37.85 -66.28
N ASN A 29 -124.61 38.96 -66.17
CA ASN A 29 -125.09 39.56 -64.93
C ASN A 29 -126.59 39.26 -64.76
N VAL A 30 -127.10 38.97 -63.56
CA VAL A 30 -128.47 39.38 -63.11
C VAL A 30 -128.51 39.49 -61.58
N CYS A 31 -129.10 40.59 -61.11
CA CYS A 31 -129.25 41.04 -59.72
C CYS A 31 -130.44 40.39 -58.99
N ARG A 32 -130.39 40.20 -57.66
CA ARG A 32 -131.14 41.02 -56.67
C ARG A 32 -131.20 40.42 -55.24
N LEU A 33 -130.77 41.29 -54.32
CA LEU A 33 -131.33 41.70 -53.01
C LEU A 33 -131.55 40.71 -51.85
N ARG A 34 -131.29 41.30 -50.68
CA ARG A 34 -131.01 40.78 -49.33
C ARG A 34 -132.18 41.14 -48.39
N LEU A 35 -132.18 40.50 -47.20
CA LEU A 35 -132.78 40.88 -45.89
C LEU A 35 -133.99 40.00 -45.48
N THR A 36 -133.84 38.99 -44.60
CA THR A 36 -133.62 38.93 -43.12
C THR A 36 -134.88 39.03 -42.26
N LEU A 37 -134.89 38.18 -41.20
CA LEU A 37 -135.59 38.22 -39.89
C LEU A 37 -136.70 37.13 -39.68
N PRO A 38 -137.16 36.85 -38.43
CA PRO A 38 -136.81 35.72 -37.53
C PRO A 38 -138.13 35.03 -37.01
N PRO A 39 -138.33 34.50 -35.77
CA PRO A 39 -137.59 33.64 -34.83
C PRO A 39 -138.39 32.33 -34.46
N GLU A 40 -137.97 31.63 -33.40
CA GLU A 40 -138.76 30.74 -32.50
C GLU A 40 -139.09 29.29 -32.92
N GLU A 41 -139.25 28.29 -32.04
CA GLU A 41 -138.92 27.98 -30.63
C GLU A 41 -139.30 26.49 -30.42
N GLY A 42 -138.65 25.81 -29.46
CA GLY A 42 -139.14 24.59 -28.78
C GLY A 42 -139.04 23.26 -29.58
N SER A 43 -138.73 22.09 -29.02
CA SER A 43 -138.66 21.55 -27.64
C SER A 43 -137.95 20.17 -27.73
N LEU A 44 -136.96 19.83 -26.88
CA LEU A 44 -137.03 18.96 -25.68
C LEU A 44 -138.06 17.81 -25.80
N SER A 45 -137.79 16.53 -25.49
CA SER A 45 -136.97 15.99 -24.41
C SER A 45 -136.69 14.46 -24.57
N GLN A 46 -135.57 14.02 -23.95
CA GLN A 46 -135.25 12.76 -23.24
C GLN A 46 -135.46 11.37 -23.91
N GLU A 47 -134.41 10.52 -24.03
CA GLU A 47 -133.69 9.72 -22.99
C GLU A 47 -134.50 8.48 -22.57
N GLY A 48 -134.01 7.24 -22.53
CA GLY A 48 -132.70 6.65 -22.80
C GLY A 48 -132.74 5.14 -22.49
N LYS A 49 -131.61 4.46 -22.73
CA LYS A 49 -131.13 3.15 -22.21
C LYS A 49 -132.02 1.91 -22.40
N ASN A 50 -131.41 0.72 -22.35
CA ASN A 50 -131.96 -0.45 -21.64
C ASN A 50 -130.94 -1.60 -21.56
N LYS A 51 -130.87 -2.24 -20.38
CA LYS A 51 -130.48 -3.65 -20.23
C LYS A 51 -131.61 -4.36 -19.48
N THR A 52 -131.91 -5.56 -19.99
CA THR A 52 -132.59 -6.72 -19.39
C THR A 52 -134.12 -6.75 -19.22
N GLU A 53 -134.66 -7.73 -19.95
CA GLU A 53 -135.58 -8.79 -19.53
C GLU A 53 -137.06 -8.73 -19.92
N ARG A 54 -137.43 -9.85 -20.55
CA ARG A 54 -138.69 -10.59 -20.37
C ARG A 54 -139.92 -10.17 -21.18
N THR A 55 -140.16 -10.97 -22.22
CA THR A 55 -141.35 -11.84 -22.36
C THR A 55 -142.31 -11.50 -23.50
N LYS A 56 -142.33 -12.43 -24.48
CA LYS A 56 -143.45 -12.94 -25.28
C LYS A 56 -144.16 -12.02 -26.29
N LYS A 57 -144.05 -12.47 -27.56
CA LYS A 57 -145.15 -12.76 -28.54
C LYS A 57 -145.96 -11.53 -29.03
N HIS A 58 -146.46 -11.37 -30.25
CA HIS A 58 -146.86 -12.17 -31.41
C HIS A 58 -146.79 -11.18 -32.61
N LEU A 59 -146.19 -11.47 -33.77
CA LEU A 59 -146.72 -12.16 -34.96
C LEU A 59 -148.11 -11.70 -35.49
N TYR A 60 -148.19 -11.63 -36.83
CA TYR A 60 -149.33 -11.45 -37.76
C TYR A 60 -149.50 -10.02 -38.33
N HIS A 61 -149.30 -9.73 -39.63
CA HIS A 61 -149.79 -10.31 -40.91
C HIS A 61 -151.18 -9.73 -41.30
N VAL A 62 -151.17 -8.94 -42.39
CA VAL A 62 -152.28 -8.55 -43.31
C VAL A 62 -153.14 -9.80 -43.65
N PRO A 63 -154.49 -9.87 -43.79
CA PRO A 63 -155.17 -9.25 -44.96
C PRO A 63 -156.72 -9.07 -44.91
N ASN A 64 -157.20 -8.43 -45.98
CA ASN A 64 -158.47 -8.67 -46.71
C ASN A 64 -159.84 -8.26 -46.14
N GLY A 65 -160.61 -7.62 -47.02
CA GLY A 65 -162.07 -7.56 -46.93
C GLY A 65 -162.67 -6.49 -47.83
N LEU A 66 -162.75 -6.74 -49.14
CA LEU A 66 -163.52 -5.93 -50.10
C LEU A 66 -165.02 -5.95 -49.74
N SER A 67 -165.73 -4.84 -49.95
CA SER A 67 -167.11 -4.92 -50.43
C SER A 67 -167.54 -3.71 -51.27
N ARG A 68 -168.28 -4.07 -52.33
CA ARG A 68 -168.74 -3.30 -53.49
C ARG A 68 -169.60 -2.09 -53.14
N GLY A 69 -169.38 -1.00 -53.88
CA GLY A 69 -170.38 0.03 -54.16
C GLY A 69 -170.01 0.76 -55.45
N ASN A 70 -170.84 0.65 -56.49
CA ASN A 70 -170.61 1.21 -57.82
C ASN A 70 -170.89 2.73 -57.90
N PHE A 71 -170.44 3.32 -59.03
CA PHE A 71 -170.64 4.69 -59.55
C PHE A 71 -169.69 5.75 -58.93
N SER A 72 -169.01 6.67 -59.64
CA SER A 72 -168.80 7.01 -61.05
C SER A 72 -167.74 8.16 -61.09
N HIS A 73 -167.04 8.34 -62.21
CA HIS A 73 -166.01 9.38 -62.52
C HIS A 73 -165.60 10.43 -61.47
N GLY A 74 -164.30 10.49 -61.12
CA GLY A 74 -163.72 11.57 -60.33
C GLY A 74 -162.25 11.83 -60.66
N VAL A 75 -161.96 12.99 -61.24
CA VAL A 75 -160.61 13.57 -61.37
C VAL A 75 -160.14 13.96 -59.97
N VAL A 76 -158.93 13.54 -59.58
CA VAL A 76 -158.36 13.90 -58.27
C VAL A 76 -157.53 15.16 -58.45
N TYR A 77 -158.04 16.26 -57.91
CA TYR A 77 -157.36 17.55 -57.92
C TYR A 77 -156.50 17.67 -56.66
N GLY A 78 -155.18 17.67 -56.86
CA GLY A 78 -154.22 18.00 -55.81
C GLY A 78 -153.97 19.50 -55.81
N VAL A 79 -154.36 20.20 -54.74
CA VAL A 79 -154.04 21.62 -54.58
C VAL A 79 -152.66 21.72 -53.94
N VAL A 80 -151.66 22.13 -54.72
CA VAL A 80 -150.32 22.46 -54.21
C VAL A 80 -150.28 23.95 -53.93
N HIS A 81 -150.28 24.33 -52.64
CA HIS A 81 -150.23 25.72 -52.23
C HIS A 81 -148.83 26.29 -52.51
N ARG A 82 -148.72 27.17 -53.51
CA ARG A 82 -147.51 27.98 -53.71
C ARG A 82 -147.62 29.24 -52.86
N SER A 83 -146.99 29.21 -51.70
CA SER A 83 -146.88 30.37 -50.81
C SER A 83 -145.71 31.25 -51.26
N ASP A 84 -145.83 31.92 -52.40
CA ASP A 84 -144.82 32.87 -52.84
C ASP A 84 -145.32 34.31 -52.56
N ASN A 85 -144.53 35.03 -51.76
CA ASN A 85 -144.90 36.16 -50.90
C ASN A 85 -145.01 37.50 -51.67
N ASN A 86 -145.83 37.56 -52.71
CA ASN A 86 -146.38 38.81 -53.27
C ASN A 86 -147.90 38.67 -53.23
N HIS A 87 -148.63 39.70 -52.77
CA HIS A 87 -150.08 39.67 -52.56
C HIS A 87 -150.86 39.47 -53.86
N ASN A 88 -150.87 38.24 -54.36
CA ASN A 88 -151.83 37.62 -55.27
C ASN A 88 -151.58 36.11 -55.20
N LYS A 89 -152.36 35.44 -54.33
CA LYS A 89 -152.35 33.99 -54.15
C LYS A 89 -152.94 33.33 -55.41
N GLU A 90 -152.09 32.86 -56.31
CA GLU A 90 -152.50 32.06 -57.47
C GLU A 90 -152.64 30.58 -57.08
N MET A 91 -153.85 30.07 -57.23
CA MET A 91 -154.21 28.68 -56.97
C MET A 91 -154.15 27.91 -58.29
N VAL A 92 -153.00 27.28 -58.57
CA VAL A 92 -152.83 26.47 -59.79
C VAL A 92 -153.22 25.03 -59.48
N VAL A 93 -154.37 24.63 -60.00
CA VAL A 93 -154.91 23.28 -59.87
C VAL A 93 -154.34 22.42 -61.00
N TYR A 94 -153.40 21.54 -60.70
CA TYR A 94 -152.96 20.51 -61.64
C TYR A 94 -153.87 19.29 -61.51
N GLY A 95 -154.63 18.99 -62.56
CA GLY A 95 -155.39 17.75 -62.65
C GLY A 95 -154.44 16.59 -62.97
N TRP A 96 -154.29 15.63 -62.08
CA TRP A 96 -153.50 14.43 -62.34
C TRP A 96 -154.43 13.27 -62.67
N SER A 97 -154.09 12.52 -63.72
CA SER A 97 -154.76 11.25 -63.97
C SER A 97 -154.28 10.22 -62.94
N THR A 98 -155.16 9.29 -62.54
CA THR A 98 -154.86 8.22 -61.57
C THR A 98 -153.68 7.32 -61.99
N HIS A 99 -153.31 7.33 -63.27
CA HIS A 99 -152.12 6.65 -63.80
C HIS A 99 -150.82 7.36 -63.43
N GLN A 100 -150.80 8.69 -63.55
CA GLN A 100 -149.58 9.51 -63.42
C GLN A 100 -149.05 9.54 -61.97
N LEU A 101 -149.95 9.62 -60.98
CA LEU A 101 -149.58 9.52 -59.56
C LEU A 101 -149.03 8.13 -59.18
N LYS A 102 -149.56 7.07 -59.80
CA LYS A 102 -149.08 5.69 -59.57
C LYS A 102 -147.66 5.49 -60.07
N GLU A 103 -147.30 6.09 -61.21
CA GLU A 103 -145.95 6.03 -61.75
C GLU A 103 -144.95 6.83 -60.92
N GLU A 104 -145.28 8.04 -60.48
CA GLU A 104 -144.41 8.84 -59.59
C GLU A 104 -144.17 8.15 -58.24
N MET A 105 -145.22 7.56 -57.65
CA MET A 105 -145.10 6.82 -56.39
C MET A 105 -144.29 5.52 -56.57
N LYS A 106 -144.33 4.92 -57.76
CA LYS A 106 -143.47 3.78 -58.15
C LYS A 106 -142.00 4.25 -58.33
N TYR A 107 -141.78 5.37 -59.00
CA TYR A 107 -140.45 5.96 -59.19
C TYR A 107 -139.77 6.31 -57.86
N ILE A 108 -140.47 6.94 -56.91
CA ILE A 108 -139.91 7.25 -55.58
C ILE A 108 -139.54 5.97 -54.82
N ARG A 109 -140.37 4.92 -54.90
CA ARG A 109 -140.05 3.62 -54.29
C ARG A 109 -138.81 2.99 -54.91
N ASP A 110 -138.69 3.03 -56.23
CA ASP A 110 -137.56 2.44 -56.95
C ASP A 110 -136.26 3.22 -56.70
N VAL A 111 -136.29 4.54 -56.68
CA VAL A 111 -135.14 5.38 -56.31
C VAL A 111 -134.71 5.13 -54.87
N ARG A 112 -135.66 5.04 -53.93
CA ARG A 112 -135.35 4.70 -52.53
C ARG A 112 -134.74 3.32 -52.41
N LEU A 113 -135.30 2.32 -53.07
CA LEU A 113 -134.76 0.95 -53.08
C LEU A 113 -133.37 0.88 -53.72
N THR A 114 -133.10 1.74 -54.72
CA THR A 114 -131.80 1.83 -55.40
C THR A 114 -130.76 2.54 -54.54
N LEU A 115 -131.14 3.62 -53.85
CA LEU A 115 -130.31 4.30 -52.86
C LEU A 115 -130.03 3.40 -51.64
N GLU A 116 -131.01 2.63 -51.17
CA GLU A 116 -130.84 1.68 -50.07
C GLU A 116 -129.89 0.53 -50.47
N ARG A 117 -129.97 0.06 -51.72
CA ARG A 117 -129.04 -0.92 -52.28
C ARG A 117 -127.63 -0.35 -52.41
N ALA A 118 -127.48 0.87 -52.94
CA ALA A 118 -126.19 1.55 -53.03
C ALA A 118 -125.58 1.77 -51.65
N ARG A 119 -126.38 2.19 -50.66
CA ARG A 119 -125.96 2.34 -49.26
C ARG A 119 -125.44 1.01 -48.70
N LYS A 120 -126.21 -0.08 -48.79
CA LYS A 120 -125.75 -1.40 -48.28
C LYS A 120 -124.46 -1.88 -48.94
N LYS A 121 -124.33 -1.69 -50.26
CA LYS A 121 -123.12 -2.05 -51.00
C LYS A 121 -121.91 -1.22 -50.55
N MET A 122 -122.08 0.11 -50.45
CA MET A 122 -121.03 1.01 -49.97
C MET A 122 -120.60 0.72 -48.53
N TYR A 123 -121.55 0.44 -47.61
CA TYR A 123 -121.20 0.09 -46.23
C TYR A 123 -120.53 -1.30 -46.15
N GLY A 124 -120.94 -2.27 -46.96
CA GLY A 124 -120.26 -3.57 -47.04
C GLY A 124 -118.82 -3.47 -47.57
N GLU A 125 -118.61 -2.72 -48.66
CA GLU A 125 -117.28 -2.46 -49.22
C GLU A 125 -116.41 -1.64 -48.25
N TYR A 126 -117.00 -0.66 -47.56
CA TYR A 126 -116.33 0.12 -46.52
C TYR A 126 -115.93 -0.74 -45.32
N ASP A 127 -116.81 -1.64 -44.85
CA ASP A 127 -116.53 -2.54 -43.73
C ASP A 127 -115.49 -3.60 -44.09
N GLU A 128 -115.50 -4.11 -45.33
CA GLU A 128 -114.45 -4.98 -45.86
C GLU A 128 -113.10 -4.27 -45.97
N MET A 129 -113.09 -3.04 -46.50
CA MET A 129 -111.88 -2.24 -46.59
C MET A 129 -111.35 -1.86 -45.20
N LYS A 130 -112.23 -1.51 -44.27
CA LYS A 130 -111.88 -1.25 -42.87
C LYS A 130 -111.28 -2.48 -42.20
N ARG A 131 -111.82 -3.69 -42.44
CA ARG A 131 -111.23 -4.95 -41.95
C ARG A 131 -109.86 -5.21 -42.57
N LYS A 132 -109.69 -5.06 -43.89
CA LYS A 132 -108.39 -5.23 -44.57
C LYS A 132 -107.35 -4.22 -44.10
N ILE A 133 -107.73 -2.96 -43.92
CA ILE A 133 -106.84 -1.94 -43.36
C ILE A 133 -106.44 -2.32 -41.94
N GLN A 134 -107.37 -2.80 -41.12
CA GLN A 134 -107.07 -3.26 -39.76
C GLN A 134 -106.15 -4.49 -39.76
N GLU A 135 -106.38 -5.45 -40.66
CA GLU A 135 -105.56 -6.67 -40.82
C GLU A 135 -104.14 -6.32 -41.26
N LEU A 136 -103.97 -5.51 -42.31
CA LEU A 136 -102.67 -5.00 -42.75
C LEU A 136 -101.98 -4.17 -41.67
N THR A 137 -102.73 -3.40 -40.87
CA THR A 137 -102.18 -2.66 -39.73
C THR A 137 -101.67 -3.62 -38.65
N ASN A 138 -102.42 -4.67 -38.34
CA ASN A 138 -102.01 -5.68 -37.36
C ASN A 138 -100.81 -6.50 -37.86
N GLU A 139 -100.75 -6.85 -39.15
CA GLU A 139 -99.60 -7.53 -39.73
C GLU A 139 -98.36 -6.62 -39.77
N LEU A 140 -98.53 -5.32 -40.06
CA LEU A 140 -97.44 -4.35 -40.02
C LEU A 140 -96.90 -4.18 -38.59
N THR A 141 -97.77 -4.14 -37.57
CA THR A 141 -97.31 -4.07 -36.17
C THR A 141 -96.63 -5.36 -35.74
N VAL A 142 -97.13 -6.54 -36.13
CA VAL A 142 -96.47 -7.83 -35.86
C VAL A 142 -95.13 -7.93 -36.58
N SER A 143 -95.05 -7.55 -37.85
CA SER A 143 -93.79 -7.54 -38.61
C SER A 143 -92.80 -6.50 -38.06
N SER A 144 -93.29 -5.32 -37.65
CA SER A 144 -92.48 -4.28 -37.02
C SER A 144 -91.89 -4.76 -35.68
N THR A 145 -92.70 -5.42 -34.84
CA THR A 145 -92.23 -5.98 -33.55
C THR A 145 -91.25 -7.14 -33.75
N GLN A 146 -91.46 -8.00 -34.76
CA GLN A 146 -90.50 -9.05 -35.12
C GLN A 146 -89.17 -8.46 -35.60
N LYS A 147 -89.20 -7.42 -36.45
CA LYS A 147 -88.00 -6.69 -36.89
C LYS A 147 -87.27 -6.09 -35.69
N GLU A 148 -87.98 -5.42 -34.79
CA GLU A 148 -87.42 -4.83 -33.58
C GLU A 148 -86.80 -5.90 -32.66
N SER A 149 -87.45 -7.07 -32.51
CA SER A 149 -86.88 -8.19 -31.76
C SER A 149 -85.59 -8.74 -32.38
N LEU A 150 -85.51 -8.86 -33.71
CA LEU A 150 -84.31 -9.30 -34.42
C LEU A 150 -83.18 -8.26 -34.30
N GLU A 151 -83.52 -6.97 -34.43
CA GLU A 151 -82.59 -5.86 -34.28
C GLU A 151 -82.02 -5.80 -32.86
N ASN A 152 -82.87 -5.97 -31.84
CA ASN A 152 -82.46 -6.11 -30.45
C ASN A 152 -81.52 -7.31 -30.25
N HIS A 153 -81.83 -8.46 -30.85
CA HIS A 153 -80.98 -9.65 -30.75
C HIS A 153 -79.61 -9.42 -31.41
N ILE A 154 -79.57 -8.80 -32.59
CA ILE A 154 -78.31 -8.42 -33.27
C ILE A 154 -77.51 -7.45 -32.41
N GLN A 155 -78.16 -6.46 -31.79
CA GLN A 155 -77.51 -5.47 -30.93
C GLN A 155 -76.91 -6.10 -29.66
N VAL A 156 -77.60 -7.06 -29.05
CA VAL A 156 -77.06 -7.82 -27.90
C VAL A 156 -75.85 -8.66 -28.32
N HIS A 157 -75.93 -9.32 -29.48
CA HIS A 157 -74.79 -10.10 -30.00
C HIS A 157 -73.60 -9.22 -30.39
N SER A 158 -73.82 -8.04 -30.97
CA SER A 158 -72.73 -7.10 -31.26
C SER A 158 -72.08 -6.60 -29.98
N ALA A 159 -72.86 -6.24 -28.97
CA ALA A 159 -72.34 -5.83 -27.66
C ALA A 159 -71.54 -6.96 -26.96
N ALA A 160 -71.98 -8.21 -27.09
CA ALA A 160 -71.23 -9.36 -26.59
C ALA A 160 -69.90 -9.55 -27.33
N LEU A 161 -69.89 -9.42 -28.66
CA LEU A 161 -68.66 -9.49 -29.46
C LEU A 161 -67.68 -8.36 -29.12
N ASP A 162 -68.18 -7.13 -28.90
CA ASP A 162 -67.36 -6.00 -28.47
C ASP A 162 -66.75 -6.26 -27.08
N SER A 163 -67.53 -6.82 -26.14
CA SER A 163 -67.02 -7.23 -24.83
C SER A 163 -65.96 -8.34 -24.91
N PHE A 164 -66.15 -9.33 -25.80
CA PHE A 164 -65.13 -10.35 -26.05
C PHE A 164 -63.87 -9.78 -26.69
N SER A 165 -64.02 -8.83 -27.63
CA SER A 165 -62.91 -8.11 -28.24
C SER A 165 -62.12 -7.31 -27.19
N GLU A 166 -62.83 -6.60 -26.30
CA GLU A 166 -62.25 -5.86 -25.19
C GLU A 166 -61.49 -6.79 -24.23
N MET A 167 -62.10 -7.90 -23.79
CA MET A 167 -61.42 -8.89 -22.97
C MET A 167 -60.19 -9.49 -23.66
N ASN A 168 -60.27 -9.78 -24.96
CA ASN A 168 -59.13 -10.32 -25.70
C ASN A 168 -58.00 -9.28 -25.83
N SER A 169 -58.34 -8.01 -26.06
CA SER A 169 -57.37 -6.91 -26.06
C SER A 169 -56.72 -6.71 -24.69
N SER A 170 -57.50 -6.80 -23.61
CA SER A 170 -57.02 -6.73 -22.23
C SER A 170 -56.10 -7.89 -21.89
N LEU A 171 -56.49 -9.12 -22.26
CA LEU A 171 -55.67 -10.31 -22.09
C LEU A 171 -54.37 -10.22 -22.89
N THR A 172 -54.43 -9.72 -24.12
CA THR A 172 -53.25 -9.51 -24.97
C THR A 172 -52.31 -8.48 -24.32
N SER A 173 -52.85 -7.37 -23.81
CA SER A 173 -52.08 -6.36 -23.08
C SER A 173 -51.42 -6.93 -21.83
N ALA A 174 -52.17 -7.66 -21.00
CA ALA A 174 -51.65 -8.31 -19.80
C ALA A 174 -50.56 -9.36 -20.12
N SER A 175 -50.73 -10.11 -21.22
CA SER A 175 -49.72 -11.07 -21.70
C SER A 175 -48.44 -10.36 -22.14
N ILE A 176 -48.55 -9.22 -22.84
CA ILE A 176 -47.39 -8.42 -23.27
C ILE A 176 -46.68 -7.84 -22.03
N GLU A 177 -47.42 -7.35 -21.04
CA GLU A 177 -46.85 -6.80 -19.81
C GLU A 177 -46.10 -7.87 -19.00
N LEU A 178 -46.67 -9.07 -18.87
CA LEU A 178 -46.01 -10.20 -18.23
C LEU A 178 -44.73 -10.62 -18.97
N GLN A 179 -44.77 -10.68 -20.31
CA GLN A 179 -43.58 -10.97 -21.11
C GLN A 179 -42.51 -9.90 -20.92
N LYS A 180 -42.89 -8.62 -20.90
CA LYS A 180 -41.98 -7.50 -20.67
C LYS A 180 -41.30 -7.61 -19.30
N THR A 181 -42.09 -7.79 -18.24
CA THR A 181 -41.55 -7.92 -16.86
C THR A 181 -40.63 -9.13 -16.73
N LEU A 182 -40.94 -10.27 -17.35
CA LEU A 182 -40.06 -11.44 -17.34
C LEU A 182 -38.72 -11.16 -18.04
N VAL A 183 -38.74 -10.46 -19.18
CA VAL A 183 -37.52 -10.06 -19.89
C VAL A 183 -36.72 -9.06 -19.05
N ASP A 184 -37.37 -8.05 -18.48
CA ASP A 184 -36.72 -7.05 -17.63
C ASP A 184 -36.04 -7.71 -16.42
N VAL A 185 -36.74 -8.60 -15.71
CA VAL A 185 -36.19 -9.40 -14.59
C VAL A 185 -35.03 -10.30 -15.05
N THR A 186 -35.10 -10.85 -16.26
CA THR A 186 -33.99 -11.68 -16.80
C THR A 186 -32.76 -10.83 -17.08
N LEU A 187 -32.93 -9.64 -17.66
CA LEU A 187 -31.84 -8.69 -17.90
C LEU A 187 -31.22 -8.21 -16.59
N GLU A 188 -32.02 -7.83 -15.60
CA GLU A 188 -31.52 -7.46 -14.27
C GLU A 188 -30.73 -8.59 -13.62
N ASN A 189 -31.21 -9.84 -13.70
CA ASN A 189 -30.47 -11.01 -13.22
C ASN A 189 -29.13 -11.22 -13.94
N THR A 190 -29.04 -10.91 -15.24
CA THR A 190 -27.75 -10.95 -15.96
C THR A 190 -26.79 -9.87 -15.46
N VAL A 191 -27.28 -8.65 -15.25
CA VAL A 191 -26.49 -7.54 -14.70
C VAL A 191 -25.97 -7.87 -13.29
N ILE A 192 -26.82 -8.38 -12.42
CA ILE A 192 -26.44 -8.81 -11.06
C ILE A 192 -25.36 -9.91 -11.13
N ARG A 193 -25.51 -10.88 -12.04
CA ARG A 193 -24.53 -11.95 -12.22
C ARG A 193 -23.17 -11.42 -12.66
N ASP A 194 -23.16 -10.47 -13.59
CA ASP A 194 -21.93 -9.82 -14.05
C ASP A 194 -21.28 -8.97 -12.96
N GLN A 195 -22.08 -8.24 -12.17
CA GLN A 195 -21.59 -7.52 -11.00
C GLN A 195 -20.96 -8.47 -9.97
N ILE A 196 -21.60 -9.60 -9.66
CA ILE A 196 -21.04 -10.62 -8.76
C ILE A 196 -19.73 -11.18 -9.31
N LYS A 197 -19.66 -11.43 -10.62
CA LYS A 197 -18.43 -11.91 -11.27
C LYS A 197 -17.30 -10.89 -11.17
N ASN A 198 -17.59 -9.62 -11.43
CA ASN A 198 -16.62 -8.52 -11.31
C ASN A 198 -16.15 -8.34 -9.86
N LEU A 199 -17.07 -8.39 -8.88
CA LEU A 199 -16.73 -8.33 -7.46
C LEU A 199 -15.84 -9.52 -7.04
N LYS A 200 -16.15 -10.73 -7.48
CA LYS A 200 -15.30 -11.90 -7.23
C LYS A 200 -13.90 -11.73 -7.83
N GLN A 201 -13.81 -11.28 -9.09
CA GLN A 201 -12.53 -11.07 -9.76
C GLN A 201 -11.68 -10.00 -9.05
N THR A 202 -12.29 -8.88 -8.67
CA THR A 202 -11.59 -7.81 -7.94
C THR A 202 -11.16 -8.23 -6.54
N HIS A 203 -11.98 -9.02 -5.84
CA HIS A 203 -11.61 -9.62 -4.56
C HIS A 203 -10.43 -10.59 -4.74
N GLU A 204 -10.46 -11.48 -5.72
CA GLU A 204 -9.39 -12.43 -6.00
C GLU A 204 -8.07 -11.72 -6.33
N GLN A 205 -8.11 -10.71 -7.20
CA GLN A 205 -6.95 -9.88 -7.51
C GLN A 205 -6.38 -9.16 -6.28
N SER A 206 -7.25 -8.64 -5.39
CA SER A 206 -6.76 -7.98 -4.17
C SER A 206 -6.14 -8.96 -3.18
N MET A 207 -6.69 -10.18 -3.07
CA MET A 207 -6.12 -11.26 -2.28
C MET A 207 -4.77 -11.74 -2.83
N GLU A 208 -4.61 -11.82 -4.15
CA GLU A 208 -3.34 -12.17 -4.78
C GLU A 208 -2.27 -11.11 -4.52
N ARG A 209 -2.60 -9.83 -4.74
CA ARG A 209 -1.71 -8.71 -4.41
C ARG A 209 -1.32 -8.72 -2.93
N LEU A 210 -2.25 -9.02 -2.02
CA LEU A 210 -1.95 -9.12 -0.59
C LEU A 210 -0.97 -10.26 -0.30
N LYS A 211 -1.15 -11.44 -0.92
CA LYS A 211 -0.22 -12.57 -0.79
C LYS A 211 1.18 -12.23 -1.33
N GLU A 212 1.26 -11.55 -2.46
CA GLU A 212 2.55 -11.08 -3.01
C GLU A 212 3.24 -10.08 -2.08
N LYS A 213 2.50 -9.09 -1.56
CA LYS A 213 3.03 -8.14 -0.58
C LYS A 213 3.49 -8.83 0.70
N GLN A 214 2.77 -9.84 1.17
CA GLN A 214 3.17 -10.64 2.32
C GLN A 214 4.49 -11.40 2.05
N LYS A 215 4.65 -11.99 0.86
CA LYS A 215 5.91 -12.66 0.47
C LYS A 215 7.08 -11.66 0.42
N LEU A 216 6.88 -10.49 -0.18
CA LEU A 216 7.92 -9.45 -0.24
C LEU A 216 8.32 -8.94 1.14
N LEU A 217 7.35 -8.80 2.04
CA LEU A 217 7.61 -8.41 3.43
C LEU A 217 8.44 -9.48 4.15
N GLU A 218 8.15 -10.76 3.93
CA GLU A 218 8.91 -11.85 4.52
C GLU A 218 10.34 -11.91 3.98
N THR A 219 10.54 -11.75 2.66
CA THR A 219 11.88 -11.67 2.08
C THR A 219 12.67 -10.50 2.63
N ALA A 220 12.02 -9.33 2.81
CA ALA A 220 12.65 -8.16 3.39
C ALA A 220 12.98 -8.36 4.88
N ARG A 221 12.16 -9.09 5.64
CA ARG A 221 12.46 -9.46 7.03
C ARG A 221 13.70 -10.33 7.13
N ILE A 222 13.76 -11.40 6.33
CA ILE A 222 14.91 -12.31 6.31
C ILE A 222 16.19 -11.55 5.91
N GLU A 223 16.12 -10.66 4.92
CA GLU A 223 17.25 -9.83 4.53
C GLU A 223 17.68 -8.88 5.66
N ASN A 224 16.74 -8.25 6.36
CA ASN A 224 17.05 -7.40 7.52
C ASN A 224 17.71 -8.18 8.65
N GLU A 225 17.22 -9.38 8.96
CA GLU A 225 17.83 -10.26 9.97
C GLU A 225 19.25 -10.67 9.57
N LEU A 226 19.46 -11.02 8.29
CA LEU A 226 20.79 -11.34 7.76
C LEU A 226 21.74 -10.14 7.84
N LEU A 227 21.27 -8.94 7.47
CA LEU A 227 22.06 -7.71 7.58
C LEU A 227 22.40 -7.39 9.03
N LYS A 228 21.45 -7.57 9.96
CA LYS A 228 21.69 -7.41 11.39
C LYS A 228 22.79 -8.36 11.88
N LEU A 229 22.70 -9.65 11.56
CA LEU A 229 23.72 -10.64 11.89
C LEU A 229 25.08 -10.26 11.28
N LYS A 230 25.12 -9.80 10.03
CA LYS A 230 26.37 -9.38 9.37
C LYS A 230 27.02 -8.18 10.06
N VAL A 231 26.20 -7.20 10.49
CA VAL A 231 26.67 -6.04 11.25
C VAL A 231 27.20 -6.48 12.61
N GLU A 232 26.48 -7.33 13.34
CA GLU A 232 26.92 -7.87 14.63
C GLU A 232 28.23 -8.66 14.51
N CYS A 233 28.35 -9.56 13.53
CA CYS A 233 29.58 -10.30 13.26
C CYS A 233 30.76 -9.37 12.92
N SER A 234 30.52 -8.33 12.11
CA SER A 234 31.55 -7.34 11.78
C SER A 234 31.96 -6.51 12.99
N GLN A 235 31.00 -6.12 13.84
CA GLN A 235 31.27 -5.38 15.07
C GLN A 235 32.05 -6.23 16.07
N GLU A 236 31.69 -7.50 16.25
CA GLU A 236 32.40 -8.43 17.13
C GLU A 236 33.83 -8.70 16.64
N ALA A 237 34.02 -8.89 15.33
CA ALA A 237 35.37 -9.03 14.75
C ALA A 237 36.23 -7.79 14.99
N ASN A 238 35.66 -6.59 14.81
CA ASN A 238 36.35 -5.33 15.10
C ASN A 238 36.68 -5.18 16.59
N ALA A 239 35.75 -5.54 17.48
CA ALA A 239 35.98 -5.52 18.92
C ALA A 239 37.10 -6.49 19.31
N GLU A 240 37.14 -7.68 18.71
CA GLU A 240 38.19 -8.67 18.98
C GLU A 240 39.57 -8.18 18.53
N VAL A 241 39.68 -7.52 17.37
CA VAL A 241 40.95 -6.90 16.94
C VAL A 241 41.44 -5.86 17.96
N MET A 242 40.54 -5.02 18.48
CA MET A 242 40.89 -4.04 19.51
C MET A 242 41.30 -4.71 20.83
N ARG A 243 40.60 -5.78 21.25
CA ARG A 243 40.99 -6.59 22.42
C ARG A 243 42.35 -7.23 22.22
N GLU A 244 42.64 -7.79 21.04
CA GLU A 244 43.92 -8.43 20.72
C GLU A 244 45.07 -7.42 20.67
N MET A 245 44.85 -6.26 20.04
CA MET A 245 45.83 -5.16 20.06
C MET A 245 46.13 -4.72 21.49
N THR A 246 45.10 -4.60 22.32
CA THR A 246 45.24 -4.25 23.74
C THR A 246 46.05 -5.31 24.49
N ARG A 247 45.72 -6.60 24.32
CA ARG A 247 46.48 -7.71 24.91
C ARG A 247 47.94 -7.71 24.47
N LYS A 248 48.23 -7.52 23.18
CA LYS A 248 49.60 -7.43 22.65
C LYS A 248 50.37 -6.27 23.25
N LEU A 249 49.74 -5.10 23.37
CA LEU A 249 50.38 -3.93 23.96
C LEU A 249 50.72 -4.16 25.43
N TYR A 250 49.79 -4.71 26.22
CA TYR A 250 50.06 -5.07 27.61
C TYR A 250 51.18 -6.11 27.73
N SER A 251 51.14 -7.18 26.92
CA SER A 251 52.20 -8.21 26.90
C SER A 251 53.57 -7.59 26.60
N GLN A 252 53.65 -6.70 25.61
CA GLN A 252 54.90 -6.02 25.26
C GLN A 252 55.42 -5.10 26.38
N TYR A 253 54.53 -4.42 27.10
CA TYR A 253 54.94 -3.59 28.24
C TYR A 253 55.41 -4.45 29.42
N GLU A 254 54.72 -5.56 29.69
CA GLU A 254 55.09 -6.50 30.74
C GLU A 254 56.44 -7.17 30.43
N GLU A 255 56.66 -7.62 29.19
CA GLU A 255 57.93 -8.18 28.74
C GLU A 255 59.07 -7.16 28.89
N LYS A 256 58.89 -5.91 28.43
CA LYS A 256 59.91 -4.86 28.59
C LYS A 256 60.21 -4.55 30.06
N LEU A 257 59.20 -4.54 30.91
CA LEU A 257 59.38 -4.31 32.34
C LEU A 257 60.19 -5.46 32.95
N GLN A 258 59.87 -6.70 32.63
CA GLN A 258 60.59 -7.87 33.12
C GLN A 258 62.04 -7.89 32.62
N GLU A 259 62.30 -7.56 31.35
CA GLU A 259 63.65 -7.44 30.80
C GLU A 259 64.49 -6.41 31.57
N GLU A 260 63.95 -5.21 31.79
CA GLU A 260 64.65 -4.15 32.52
C GLU A 260 64.87 -4.52 34.01
N GLU A 261 63.91 -5.19 34.63
CA GLU A 261 64.08 -5.71 35.98
C GLU A 261 65.20 -6.76 36.04
N GLN A 262 65.32 -7.64 35.04
CA GLN A 262 66.39 -8.63 34.97
C GLN A 262 67.76 -7.98 34.73
N THR A 263 67.86 -7.00 33.81
CA THR A 263 69.11 -6.29 33.55
C THR A 263 69.59 -5.56 34.79
N HIS A 264 68.71 -4.80 35.47
CA HIS A 264 69.03 -4.13 36.73
C HIS A 264 69.48 -5.12 37.83
N LYS A 265 68.86 -6.30 37.90
CA LYS A 265 69.23 -7.33 38.88
C LYS A 265 70.63 -7.86 38.60
N LEU A 266 70.95 -8.14 37.34
CA LEU A 266 72.28 -8.58 36.91
C LEU A 266 73.33 -7.49 37.15
N GLU A 267 73.04 -6.23 36.81
CA GLU A 267 73.93 -5.10 37.06
C GLU A 267 74.22 -4.93 38.55
N LYS A 268 73.18 -5.03 39.40
CA LYS A 268 73.36 -5.01 40.86
C LYS A 268 74.27 -6.15 41.33
N GLU A 269 74.06 -7.36 40.83
CA GLU A 269 74.89 -8.53 41.18
C GLU A 269 76.35 -8.36 40.74
N THR A 270 76.59 -7.84 39.53
CA THR A 270 77.94 -7.56 39.04
C THR A 270 78.64 -6.47 39.85
N LEU A 271 77.95 -5.38 40.21
CA LEU A 271 78.49 -4.32 41.07
C LEU A 271 78.82 -4.83 42.49
N ILE A 272 77.95 -5.68 43.06
CA ILE A 272 78.22 -6.34 44.35
C ILE A 272 79.47 -7.23 44.25
N ALA A 273 79.59 -8.01 43.17
CA ALA A 273 80.77 -8.85 42.95
C ALA A 273 82.06 -8.03 42.83
N GLU A 274 82.04 -6.91 42.10
CA GLU A 274 83.21 -6.03 41.95
C GLU A 274 83.55 -5.33 43.28
N THR A 275 82.55 -4.86 44.02
CA THR A 275 82.75 -4.29 45.37
C THR A 275 83.40 -5.30 46.31
N ASN A 276 82.94 -6.55 46.30
CA ASN A 276 83.52 -7.62 47.11
C ASN A 276 84.97 -7.95 46.68
N ARG A 277 85.25 -7.92 45.37
CA ARG A 277 86.61 -8.11 44.84
C ARG A 277 87.55 -7.02 45.33
N LEU A 278 87.13 -5.74 45.24
CA LEU A 278 87.90 -4.61 45.73
C LEU A 278 88.10 -4.64 47.24
N LEU A 279 87.06 -4.98 48.00
CA LEU A 279 87.12 -5.15 49.45
C LEU A 279 88.16 -6.22 49.83
N LYS A 280 88.14 -7.37 49.16
CA LYS A 280 89.15 -8.43 49.38
C LYS A 280 90.57 -7.97 49.04
N ALA A 281 90.75 -7.21 47.96
CA ALA A 281 92.05 -6.66 47.59
C ALA A 281 92.59 -5.67 48.63
N ILE A 282 91.71 -4.84 49.20
CA ILE A 282 92.04 -3.92 50.31
C ILE A 282 92.40 -4.71 51.56
N GLU A 283 91.62 -5.74 51.93
CA GLU A 283 91.95 -6.61 53.05
C GLU A 283 93.32 -7.27 52.91
N ASP A 284 93.62 -7.80 51.73
CA ASP A 284 94.91 -8.44 51.45
C ASP A 284 96.06 -7.43 51.47
N ALA A 285 95.86 -6.21 50.96
CA ALA A 285 96.84 -5.13 51.06
C ALA A 285 97.07 -4.71 52.52
N ASN A 286 96.02 -4.60 53.32
CA ASN A 286 96.10 -4.30 54.75
C ASN A 286 96.83 -5.42 55.52
N ARG A 287 96.60 -6.69 55.18
CA ARG A 287 97.36 -7.82 55.75
C ARG A 287 98.84 -7.71 55.43
N ARG A 288 99.21 -7.45 54.16
CA ARG A 288 100.60 -7.26 53.75
C ARG A 288 101.24 -6.08 54.47
N MET A 289 100.55 -4.95 54.56
CA MET A 289 101.01 -3.75 55.27
C MET A 289 101.33 -4.05 56.72
N ARG A 290 100.44 -4.74 57.44
CA ARG A 290 100.68 -5.14 58.84
C ARG A 290 101.91 -6.04 58.99
N LEU A 291 102.12 -7.00 58.08
CA LEU A 291 103.31 -7.86 58.11
C LEU A 291 104.60 -7.06 57.89
N THR A 292 104.59 -6.11 56.94
CA THR A 292 105.74 -5.24 56.72
C THR A 292 105.98 -4.28 57.89
N GLU A 293 104.90 -3.80 58.51
CA GLU A 293 104.98 -2.94 59.70
C GLU A 293 105.58 -3.70 60.89
N THR A 294 105.15 -4.93 61.16
CA THR A 294 105.76 -5.76 62.22
C THR A 294 107.24 -6.05 61.93
N SER A 295 107.59 -6.35 60.68
CA SER A 295 108.99 -6.58 60.31
C SER A 295 109.83 -5.31 60.44
N LEU A 296 109.27 -4.14 60.09
CA LEU A 296 109.94 -2.86 60.27
C LEU A 296 110.16 -2.57 61.77
N GLN A 297 109.16 -2.79 62.61
CA GLN A 297 109.29 -2.65 64.07
C GLN A 297 110.40 -3.55 64.65
N GLU A 298 110.54 -4.79 64.17
CA GLU A 298 111.65 -5.68 64.56
C GLU A 298 113.02 -5.12 64.13
N LYS A 299 113.10 -4.54 62.92
CA LYS A 299 114.33 -3.88 62.44
C LYS A 299 114.66 -2.65 63.25
N ASP A 300 113.68 -1.80 63.57
CA ASP A 300 113.84 -0.62 64.40
C ASP A 300 114.30 -0.99 65.83
N GLN A 301 113.75 -2.06 66.40
CA GLN A 301 114.24 -2.61 67.67
C GLN A 301 115.71 -3.02 67.56
N LYS A 302 116.10 -3.68 66.47
CA LYS A 302 117.50 -4.08 66.26
C LYS A 302 118.44 -2.89 66.08
N ILE A 303 118.00 -1.84 65.38
CA ILE A 303 118.74 -0.58 65.25
C ILE A 303 118.94 0.04 66.64
N GLY A 304 117.88 0.12 67.45
CA GLY A 304 117.98 0.63 68.82
C GLY A 304 118.97 -0.16 69.70
N GLU A 305 119.05 -1.48 69.56
CA GLU A 305 120.08 -2.29 70.24
C GLU A 305 121.50 -1.95 69.77
N LEU A 306 121.68 -1.73 68.46
CA LEU A 306 122.97 -1.37 67.88
C LEU A 306 123.39 0.05 68.31
N ASP A 307 122.48 1.01 68.36
CA ASP A 307 122.76 2.36 68.84
C ASP A 307 123.21 2.36 70.30
N GLN A 308 122.57 1.56 71.16
CA GLN A 308 123.01 1.38 72.56
C GLN A 308 124.39 0.72 72.66
N PHE A 309 124.72 -0.21 71.76
CA PHE A 309 126.05 -0.80 71.70
C PHE A 309 127.10 0.23 71.24
N ILE A 310 126.80 1.02 70.20
CA ILE A 310 127.65 2.10 69.71
C ILE A 310 127.89 3.12 70.82
N GLN A 311 126.85 3.54 71.54
CA GLN A 311 126.98 4.47 72.65
C GLN A 311 127.96 3.93 73.73
N ARG A 312 127.83 2.66 74.12
CA ARG A 312 128.76 2.03 75.08
C ARG A 312 130.20 1.99 74.54
N MET A 313 130.39 1.66 73.26
CA MET A 313 131.71 1.69 72.65
C MET A 313 132.28 3.11 72.56
N GLU A 314 131.44 4.12 72.31
CA GLU A 314 131.85 5.51 72.32
C GLU A 314 132.27 5.95 73.72
N GLU A 315 131.50 5.62 74.76
CA GLU A 315 131.86 5.89 76.16
C GLU A 315 133.21 5.24 76.52
N GLU A 316 133.39 3.97 76.17
CA GLU A 316 134.66 3.25 76.35
C GLU A 316 135.81 3.93 75.59
N ARG A 317 135.58 4.32 74.32
CA ARG A 317 136.57 5.05 73.52
C ARG A 317 136.97 6.38 74.19
N HIS A 318 136.00 7.17 74.67
CA HIS A 318 136.27 8.42 75.37
C HIS A 318 137.07 8.16 76.67
N GLN A 319 136.75 7.08 77.39
CA GLN A 319 137.49 6.66 78.58
C GLN A 319 138.94 6.27 78.25
N LEU A 320 139.17 5.47 77.20
CA LEU A 320 140.50 5.10 76.73
C LEU A 320 141.29 6.32 76.24
N GLN A 321 140.66 7.26 75.53
CA GLN A 321 141.28 8.52 75.12
C GLN A 321 141.74 9.35 76.33
N LYS A 322 140.92 9.42 77.38
CA LYS A 322 141.28 10.09 78.62
C LYS A 322 142.48 9.42 79.31
N GLN A 323 142.49 8.09 79.40
CA GLN A 323 143.62 7.33 79.95
C GLN A 323 144.90 7.53 79.14
N LEU A 324 144.79 7.55 77.81
CA LEU A 324 145.92 7.83 76.92
C LEU A 324 146.51 9.22 77.18
N LEU A 325 145.66 10.25 77.29
CA LEU A 325 146.10 11.62 77.62
C LEU A 325 146.79 11.68 79.00
N GLU A 326 146.24 10.97 80.00
CA GLU A 326 146.85 10.87 81.33
C GLU A 326 148.24 10.23 81.28
N HIS A 327 148.42 9.16 80.49
CA HIS A 327 149.72 8.52 80.28
C HIS A 327 150.70 9.40 79.48
N GLU A 328 150.23 10.11 78.45
CA GLU A 328 151.05 11.07 77.71
C GLU A 328 151.57 12.20 78.61
N LEU A 329 150.74 12.69 79.53
CA LEU A 329 151.14 13.69 80.54
C LEU A 329 152.14 13.12 81.54
N GLN A 330 151.93 11.89 82.03
CA GLN A 330 152.88 11.17 82.89
C GLN A 330 154.24 10.96 82.20
N LEU A 331 154.22 10.59 80.91
CA LEU A 331 155.42 10.44 80.09
C LEU A 331 156.13 11.77 79.89
N HIS A 332 155.41 12.88 79.64
CA HIS A 332 156.03 14.22 79.59
C HIS A 332 156.67 14.62 80.93
N GLY A 333 156.07 14.25 82.06
CA GLY A 333 156.68 14.41 83.39
C GLY A 333 157.94 13.58 83.61
N ALA A 334 157.95 12.33 83.13
CA ALA A 334 159.12 11.44 83.19
C ALA A 334 160.25 11.87 82.21
N ASN A 335 159.90 12.46 81.07
CA ASN A 335 160.86 12.86 80.03
C ASN A 335 161.73 14.06 80.45
N LEU A 336 161.31 14.86 81.44
CA LEU A 336 162.15 15.92 82.05
C LEU A 336 163.32 15.37 82.90
N HIS A 337 163.31 14.09 83.28
CA HIS A 337 164.37 13.44 84.08
C HIS A 337 165.33 12.57 83.23
N SER A 338 165.10 12.42 81.93
CA SER A 338 165.85 11.55 81.02
C SER A 338 166.83 12.31 80.10
N GLN A 339 167.52 13.33 80.61
CA GLN A 339 168.57 14.04 79.86
C GLN A 339 169.98 13.39 79.97
N ALA A 340 170.19 12.46 80.90
CA ALA A 340 171.48 11.79 81.13
C ALA A 340 171.76 10.56 80.22
N GLY A 341 170.75 10.05 79.50
CA GLY A 341 170.87 8.87 78.63
C GLY A 341 171.43 9.15 77.22
N ARG A 342 171.44 10.41 76.78
CA ARG A 342 171.76 10.80 75.39
C ARG A 342 173.25 10.67 75.03
N GLN A 343 174.17 10.84 75.99
CA GLN A 343 175.62 10.74 75.74
C GLN A 343 176.11 9.29 75.62
N ARG A 344 175.43 8.33 76.26
CA ARG A 344 175.78 6.90 76.21
C ARG A 344 175.37 6.25 74.89
N SER A 345 174.27 6.72 74.30
CA SER A 345 173.78 6.26 72.99
C SER A 345 174.72 6.66 71.85
N HIS A 346 175.27 7.88 71.86
CA HIS A 346 176.18 8.35 70.80
C HIS A 346 177.51 7.57 70.77
N HIS A 347 178.07 7.25 71.95
CA HIS A 347 179.30 6.46 72.02
C HIS A 347 179.09 5.00 71.55
N LEU A 348 177.92 4.42 71.85
CA LEU A 348 177.56 3.09 71.37
C LEU A 348 177.34 3.06 69.84
N GLU A 349 176.86 4.16 69.25
CA GLU A 349 176.65 4.28 67.81
C GLU A 349 177.97 4.37 67.03
N GLU A 350 178.97 5.11 67.54
CA GLU A 350 180.34 5.15 66.98
C GLU A 350 181.02 3.78 67.03
N VAL A 351 180.92 3.08 68.17
CA VAL A 351 181.48 1.73 68.32
C VAL A 351 180.78 0.75 67.36
N THR A 352 179.47 0.90 67.17
CA THR A 352 178.70 0.07 66.22
C THR A 352 179.10 0.37 64.76
N ALA A 353 179.34 1.63 64.41
CA ALA A 353 179.80 2.01 63.07
C ALA A 353 181.20 1.46 62.77
N SER A 354 182.13 1.57 63.73
CA SER A 354 183.48 1.00 63.62
C SER A 354 183.46 -0.53 63.45
N LEU A 355 182.60 -1.23 64.20
CA LEU A 355 182.44 -2.68 64.07
C LEU A 355 181.83 -3.08 62.71
N ARG A 356 180.85 -2.33 62.19
CA ARG A 356 180.27 -2.59 60.85
C ARG A 356 181.29 -2.39 59.73
N GLU A 357 182.17 -1.40 59.85
CA GLU A 357 183.24 -1.19 58.88
C GLU A 357 184.28 -2.32 58.89
N ARG A 358 184.62 -2.82 60.08
CA ARG A 358 185.54 -3.95 60.22
C ARG A 358 184.96 -5.26 59.69
N ILE A 359 183.66 -5.49 59.87
CA ILE A 359 182.95 -6.62 59.26
C ILE A 359 183.00 -6.51 57.73
N ARG A 360 182.69 -5.34 57.15
CA ARG A 360 182.78 -5.13 55.69
C ARG A 360 184.18 -5.40 55.15
N HIS A 361 185.22 -4.90 55.84
CA HIS A 361 186.59 -5.11 55.39
C HIS A 361 187.00 -6.60 55.48
N LEU A 362 186.51 -7.33 56.48
CA LEU A 362 186.70 -8.78 56.60
C LEU A 362 185.93 -9.53 55.50
N ASP A 363 184.68 -9.16 55.23
CA ASP A 363 183.86 -9.74 54.16
C ASP A 363 184.53 -9.54 52.80
N ASP A 364 185.11 -8.37 52.52
CA ASP A 364 185.86 -8.11 51.28
C ASP A 364 187.15 -8.93 51.17
N MET A 365 187.86 -9.13 52.29
CA MET A 365 189.02 -10.03 52.32
C MET A 365 188.62 -11.48 52.10
N VAL A 366 187.52 -11.93 52.70
CA VAL A 366 186.94 -13.26 52.47
C VAL A 366 186.52 -13.40 51.01
N LEU A 367 185.90 -12.39 50.41
CA LEU A 367 185.48 -12.41 49.01
C LEU A 367 186.70 -12.46 48.06
N CYS A 368 187.77 -11.72 48.36
CA CYS A 368 189.03 -11.79 47.62
C CYS A 368 189.68 -13.18 47.72
N GLN A 369 189.67 -13.79 48.90
CA GLN A 369 190.17 -15.15 49.11
C GLN A 369 189.29 -16.18 48.39
N GLN A 370 187.97 -16.08 48.47
CA GLN A 370 187.02 -16.95 47.77
C GLN A 370 187.16 -16.86 46.25
N LYS A 371 187.36 -15.65 45.69
CA LYS A 371 187.64 -15.47 44.25
C LYS A 371 188.98 -16.10 43.85
N LYS A 372 189.99 -16.08 44.71
CA LYS A 372 191.30 -16.72 44.45
C LYS A 372 191.17 -18.25 44.46
N VAL A 373 190.46 -18.80 45.44
CA VAL A 373 190.16 -20.24 45.52
C VAL A 373 189.31 -20.70 44.34
N LYS A 374 188.26 -19.95 43.97
CA LYS A 374 187.40 -20.27 42.83
C LYS A 374 188.18 -20.29 41.51
N ARG A 375 189.09 -19.33 41.30
CA ARG A 375 189.96 -19.30 40.10
C ARG A 375 190.92 -20.49 40.07
N MET A 376 191.51 -20.86 41.21
CA MET A 376 192.36 -22.06 41.33
C MET A 376 191.59 -23.36 41.05
N VAL A 377 190.30 -23.42 41.41
CA VAL A 377 189.43 -24.59 41.15
C VAL A 377 189.00 -24.66 39.67
N GLU A 378 188.66 -23.52 39.06
CA GLU A 378 188.27 -23.44 37.63
C GLU A 378 189.44 -23.76 36.67
N GLU A 379 190.68 -23.38 37.02
CA GLU A 379 191.87 -23.61 36.17
C GLU A 379 192.31 -25.09 36.08
N VAL A 380 191.98 -25.96 37.05
CA VAL A 380 192.43 -27.37 37.01
C VAL A 380 191.30 -28.38 36.78
N MET A 381 190.05 -28.08 37.19
CA MET A 381 188.91 -28.81 36.62
C MET A 381 188.80 -28.62 35.10
N GLY A 382 189.35 -27.53 34.54
CA GLY A 382 189.53 -27.37 33.10
C GLY A 382 190.58 -28.30 32.46
N HIS A 383 191.62 -28.68 33.20
CA HIS A 383 192.65 -29.61 32.71
C HIS A 383 192.20 -31.09 32.77
N GLU A 384 191.34 -31.49 33.71
CA GLU A 384 190.80 -32.86 33.76
C GLU A 384 189.64 -33.10 32.77
N LEU A 385 188.91 -32.05 32.37
CA LEU A 385 187.83 -32.16 31.37
C LEU A 385 188.30 -32.10 29.91
N PHE A 386 189.55 -31.69 29.64
CA PHE A 386 190.15 -31.77 28.29
C PHE A 386 190.80 -33.14 27.99
N SER A 387 190.87 -34.05 28.96
CA SER A 387 191.42 -35.41 28.78
C SER A 387 190.40 -36.43 28.25
N THR A 388 189.10 -36.15 28.22
CA THR A 388 188.07 -37.19 27.99
C THR A 388 187.16 -37.02 26.77
N PHE A 389 187.25 -35.93 25.99
CA PHE A 389 186.27 -35.71 24.92
C PHE A 389 186.78 -35.40 23.51
N SER A 390 188.10 -35.40 23.25
CA SER A 390 188.58 -35.23 21.88
C SER A 390 189.82 -36.08 21.60
N LEU A 391 189.61 -37.09 20.74
CA LEU A 391 190.60 -37.98 20.11
C LEU A 391 191.13 -39.09 21.06
N ARG A 392 190.55 -40.30 21.15
CA ARG A 392 189.71 -41.08 20.20
C ARG A 392 190.14 -41.01 18.74
N PHE A 393 191.43 -40.78 18.52
CA PHE A 393 192.14 -41.00 17.27
C PHE A 393 193.43 -41.74 17.61
N ILE A 394 193.61 -42.88 16.96
CA ILE A 394 194.83 -43.71 16.91
C ILE A 394 194.97 -44.66 18.09
N GLY A 395 194.51 -45.89 17.88
CA GLY A 395 195.08 -47.07 18.52
C GLY A 395 196.35 -47.51 17.79
N ARG A 396 197.44 -47.64 18.55
CA ARG A 396 198.44 -48.71 18.50
C ARG A 396 199.20 -48.73 19.81
#